data_AF-A0A3S0ZX27-F1
#
_entry.id   AF-A0A3S0ZX27-F1
#
_cell.length_a   1.000
_cell.length_b   1.000
_cell.length_c   1.000
_cell.angle_alpha   90.00
_cell.angle_beta   90.00
_cell.angle_gamma   90.00
#
_symmetry.space_group_name_H-M   'P 1'
#
loop_
_entity.id
_entity.type
_entity.pdbx_description
1 polymer ?
#
loop_
_entity_poly.entity_id
_entity_poly.type
_entity_poly.pdbx_seq_one_letter_code
_entity_poly.pdbx_strand_id
1 'polypeptide(L)'
;MKRRKYRQNPKIKRMFRIKGEYEATKLAQNFVRYMTNPFQDKRIRNELIDTENEIYMTDISNDVDKTYTIAISTQLDYQEDAERVKELVKDYVDNDLDFLWYTIGEKIDEKEQVFFESLGFVQNEILVGMVLDLTKWKKYKTKTDKSIKFRRVNDNKRLTDFSKILESAMGPKSWDYAFYKTLLKLNKDKDVAEIDLLYKNDLPAATGNIYFEKDIAIIDDISTHQNFRRQGLAKLMMNHLINRVYNQDYDLVGLIATPEGYNVYRKLGFQPINLYLSEYVTKAKGNDLSQIATKISKGKIKNLQTMQQTTMTYMVNNLTCKKCNSEILDQKYLVAITPLNDFVINNYHQNCYSFSSKDKWVLLVEKTNDETTKK
;
A
#
# COMPACT_ATOMS: atom_id res chain seq x y z
N MET A 1 -6.11 -35.21 13.99
CA MET A 1 -5.54 -34.26 14.95
C MET A 1 -6.26 -32.91 14.82
N LYS A 2 -7.01 -32.46 15.83
CA LYS A 2 -7.65 -31.13 15.80
C LYS A 2 -6.55 -30.06 15.83
N ARG A 3 -6.40 -29.35 14.71
CA ARG A 3 -5.38 -28.32 14.46
C ARG A 3 -5.51 -27.19 15.50
N ARG A 4 -4.44 -26.89 16.25
CA ARG A 4 -4.40 -25.72 17.16
C ARG A 4 -4.38 -24.44 16.30
N LYS A 5 -5.52 -23.77 16.19
CA LYS A 5 -5.65 -22.46 15.54
C LYS A 5 -4.68 -21.47 16.20
N TYR A 6 -3.93 -20.72 15.40
CA TYR A 6 -3.14 -19.59 15.89
C TYR A 6 -4.08 -18.60 16.60
N ARG A 7 -3.73 -18.17 17.82
CA ARG A 7 -4.53 -17.21 18.60
C ARG A 7 -3.92 -15.82 18.45
N GLN A 8 -4.70 -14.89 17.91
CA GLN A 8 -4.37 -13.47 17.88
C GLN A 8 -4.18 -12.92 19.29
N ASN A 9 -3.37 -11.86 19.45
CA ASN A 9 -3.27 -11.13 20.71
C ASN A 9 -4.67 -10.64 21.12
N PRO A 10 -5.21 -11.08 22.28
CA PRO A 10 -6.55 -10.71 22.72
C PRO A 10 -6.79 -9.19 22.81
N LYS A 11 -5.72 -8.40 23.02
CA LYS A 11 -5.78 -6.93 23.07
C LYS A 11 -6.11 -6.32 21.70
N ILE A 12 -5.40 -6.74 20.64
CA ILE A 12 -5.67 -6.32 19.24
C ILE A 12 -7.12 -6.65 18.84
N LYS A 13 -7.59 -7.83 19.25
CA LYS A 13 -8.97 -8.26 18.97
C LYS A 13 -10.03 -7.35 19.60
N ARG A 14 -9.72 -6.69 20.72
CA ARG A 14 -10.64 -5.78 21.41
C ARG A 14 -10.61 -4.38 20.81
N MET A 15 -9.41 -3.84 20.53
CA MET A 15 -9.21 -2.49 19.98
C MET A 15 -9.84 -2.34 18.59
N PHE A 16 -9.49 -3.22 17.65
CA PHE A 16 -9.95 -3.10 16.27
C PHE A 16 -11.23 -3.88 16.04
N ARG A 17 -12.33 -3.44 16.67
CA ARG A 17 -13.66 -4.02 16.51
C ARG A 17 -14.63 -2.97 15.98
N ILE A 18 -15.10 -3.20 14.76
CA ILE A 18 -16.11 -2.38 14.09
C ILE A 18 -17.49 -2.93 14.47
N LYS A 19 -18.34 -2.09 15.08
CA LYS A 19 -19.60 -2.54 15.67
C LYS A 19 -20.60 -2.94 14.59
N GLY A 20 -21.06 -4.20 14.61
CA GLY A 20 -22.07 -4.69 13.68
C GLY A 20 -21.53 -5.15 12.32
N GLU A 21 -20.24 -4.92 12.02
CA GLU A 21 -19.61 -5.32 10.75
C GLU A 21 -18.52 -6.39 10.98
N TYR A 22 -18.90 -7.66 10.84
CA TYR A 22 -18.01 -8.79 11.13
C TYR A 22 -16.82 -8.85 10.17
N GLU A 23 -17.07 -8.71 8.87
CA GLU A 23 -16.07 -8.76 7.80
C GLU A 23 -15.06 -7.62 7.96
N ALA A 24 -15.55 -6.40 8.21
CA ALA A 24 -14.73 -5.22 8.43
C ALA A 24 -13.81 -5.43 9.66
N THR A 25 -14.37 -5.93 10.76
CA THR A 25 -13.61 -6.30 11.95
C THR A 25 -12.51 -7.32 11.65
N LYS A 26 -12.80 -8.35 10.84
CA LYS A 26 -11.81 -9.37 10.49
C LYS A 26 -10.69 -8.87 9.61
N LEU A 27 -11.01 -8.04 8.63
CA LEU A 27 -10.01 -7.41 7.77
C LEU A 27 -9.14 -6.44 8.56
N ALA A 28 -9.72 -5.59 9.42
CA ALA A 28 -8.96 -4.68 10.28
C ALA A 28 -8.01 -5.43 11.23
N GLN A 29 -8.51 -6.46 11.93
CA GLN A 29 -7.69 -7.28 12.84
C GLN A 29 -6.56 -8.01 12.13
N ASN A 30 -6.82 -8.49 10.91
CA ASN A 30 -5.81 -9.13 10.08
C ASN A 30 -4.74 -8.12 9.66
N PHE A 31 -5.15 -6.96 9.14
CA PHE A 31 -4.24 -5.89 8.73
C PHE A 31 -3.30 -5.49 9.86
N VAL A 32 -3.84 -5.15 11.03
CA VAL A 32 -3.02 -4.78 12.20
C VAL A 32 -2.03 -5.89 12.50
N ARG A 33 -2.53 -7.13 12.65
CA ARG A 33 -1.71 -8.28 13.01
C ARG A 33 -0.54 -8.52 12.06
N TYR A 34 -0.74 -8.37 10.75
CA TYR A 34 0.26 -8.73 9.76
C TYR A 34 1.15 -7.55 9.33
N MET A 35 0.65 -6.31 9.42
CA MET A 35 1.47 -5.12 9.24
C MET A 35 2.44 -4.88 10.39
N THR A 36 2.09 -5.29 11.61
CA THR A 36 2.89 -4.98 12.80
C THR A 36 3.78 -6.11 13.30
N ASN A 37 4.08 -7.08 12.43
CA ASN A 37 4.82 -8.30 12.74
C ASN A 37 4.24 -9.06 13.97
N PRO A 38 3.42 -10.10 13.76
CA PRO A 38 2.79 -10.86 14.83
C PRO A 38 3.76 -11.78 15.60
N PHE A 39 5.04 -11.75 15.26
CA PHE A 39 6.09 -12.50 15.92
C PHE A 39 6.96 -11.49 16.63
N GLN A 40 6.82 -11.43 17.95
CA GLN A 40 7.70 -10.66 18.82
C GLN A 40 9.15 -10.98 18.48
N ASP A 41 9.73 -10.17 17.61
CA ASP A 41 11.15 -10.17 17.40
C ASP A 41 11.72 -9.37 18.56
N LYS A 42 12.52 -10.04 19.40
CA LYS A 42 13.20 -9.39 20.53
C LYS A 42 14.15 -8.27 20.09
N ARG A 43 14.36 -8.09 18.78
CA ARG A 43 15.07 -6.96 18.17
C ARG A 43 14.22 -5.70 18.04
N ILE A 44 12.88 -5.80 18.08
CA ILE A 44 11.98 -4.65 18.08
C ILE A 44 12.14 -3.94 19.42
N ARG A 45 12.68 -2.72 19.38
CA ARG A 45 13.02 -1.97 20.58
C ARG A 45 11.82 -1.20 21.15
N ASN A 46 10.88 -0.80 20.29
CA ASN A 46 9.73 0.01 20.65
C ASN A 46 8.42 -0.67 20.19
N GLU A 47 7.81 -1.48 21.06
CA GLU A 47 6.42 -1.94 20.90
C GLU A 47 5.55 -1.19 21.93
N LEU A 48 4.47 -0.58 21.47
CA LEU A 48 3.47 0.10 22.31
C LEU A 48 2.07 -0.40 21.96
N ILE A 49 1.32 -0.78 23.00
CA ILE A 49 -0.13 -1.04 22.90
C ILE A 49 -0.83 -0.10 23.88
N ASP A 50 -1.35 1.00 23.34
CA ASP A 50 -2.11 2.01 24.07
C ASP A 50 -3.61 1.66 23.95
N THR A 51 -4.14 0.95 24.94
CA THR A 51 -5.53 0.50 24.90
C THR A 51 -6.55 1.58 25.21
N GLU A 52 -6.10 2.69 25.81
CA GLU A 52 -6.96 3.83 26.14
C GLU A 52 -7.29 4.63 24.89
N ASN A 53 -6.26 4.92 24.09
CA ASN A 53 -6.39 5.67 22.83
C ASN A 53 -6.54 4.75 21.60
N GLU A 54 -6.66 3.43 21.82
CA GLU A 54 -6.75 2.40 20.76
C GLU A 54 -5.60 2.43 19.72
N ILE A 55 -4.39 2.75 20.15
CA ILE A 55 -3.18 2.82 19.29
C ILE A 55 -2.30 1.58 19.48
N TYR A 56 -1.87 1.00 18.37
CA TYR A 56 -0.78 0.02 18.32
C TYR A 56 0.40 0.63 17.56
N MET A 57 1.61 0.59 18.11
CA MET A 57 2.81 1.10 17.45
C MET A 57 3.97 0.10 17.58
N THR A 58 4.74 -0.07 16.51
CA THR A 58 5.94 -0.91 16.49
C THR A 58 6.97 -0.41 15.50
N ASP A 59 8.23 -0.71 15.77
CA ASP A 59 9.29 -0.59 14.76
C ASP A 59 9.28 -1.79 13.80
N ILE A 60 9.51 -1.52 12.52
CA ILE A 60 9.73 -2.51 11.46
C ILE A 60 11.16 -2.35 10.96
N SER A 61 11.89 -3.47 10.86
CA SER A 61 13.23 -3.53 10.27
C SER A 61 13.14 -4.24 8.92
N ASN A 62 13.73 -3.67 7.88
CA ASN A 62 13.92 -4.39 6.62
C ASN A 62 15.30 -5.08 6.57
N ASP A 63 15.56 -5.84 5.50
CA ASP A 63 16.81 -6.62 5.32
C ASP A 63 18.10 -5.80 5.21
N VAL A 64 18.01 -4.48 5.08
CA VAL A 64 19.17 -3.57 4.99
C VAL A 64 19.35 -2.75 6.27
N ASP A 65 18.88 -3.26 7.40
CA ASP A 65 18.92 -2.63 8.72
C ASP A 65 18.31 -1.21 8.75
N LYS A 66 17.46 -0.87 7.77
CA LYS A 66 16.66 0.35 7.83
C LYS A 66 15.43 0.07 8.66
N THR A 67 15.27 0.84 9.73
CA THR A 67 14.09 0.80 10.57
C THR A 67 13.15 1.94 10.21
N TYR A 68 11.85 1.66 10.22
CA TYR A 68 10.81 2.68 10.23
C TYR A 68 9.76 2.29 11.26
N THR A 69 9.05 3.27 11.80
CA THR A 69 8.00 3.01 12.78
C THR A 69 6.65 3.00 12.09
N ILE A 70 5.79 2.07 12.48
CA ILE A 70 4.38 2.04 12.09
C ILE A 70 3.53 2.24 13.35
N ALA A 71 2.51 3.08 13.25
CA ALA A 71 1.38 3.10 14.16
C ALA A 71 0.09 2.79 13.41
N ILE A 72 -0.83 2.12 14.10
CA ILE A 72 -2.16 1.80 13.62
C ILE A 72 -3.14 2.12 14.74
N SER A 73 -4.17 2.90 14.44
CA SER A 73 -5.23 3.27 15.39
C SER A 73 -6.60 3.05 14.76
N THR A 74 -7.63 2.99 15.60
CA THR A 74 -8.99 3.27 15.15
C THR A 74 -9.12 4.76 14.77
N GLN A 75 -10.28 5.15 14.24
CA GLN A 75 -10.57 6.56 13.99
C GLN A 75 -10.46 7.37 15.29
N LEU A 76 -9.66 8.44 15.26
CA LEU A 76 -9.30 9.21 16.44
C LEU A 76 -10.45 10.10 16.95
N ASP A 77 -10.54 10.26 18.26
CA ASP A 77 -11.23 11.38 18.89
C ASP A 77 -10.24 12.54 19.10
N TYR A 78 -10.35 13.59 18.30
CA TYR A 78 -9.40 14.71 18.35
C TYR A 78 -9.42 15.51 19.66
N GLN A 79 -10.46 15.38 20.49
CA GLN A 79 -10.47 16.04 21.80
C GLN A 79 -9.67 15.26 22.83
N GLU A 80 -9.73 13.93 22.75
CA GLU A 80 -9.13 13.02 23.73
C GLU A 80 -7.72 12.58 23.31
N ASP A 81 -7.54 12.19 22.05
CA ASP A 81 -6.31 11.54 21.57
C ASP A 81 -5.22 12.53 21.14
N ALA A 82 -5.56 13.80 20.89
CA ALA A 82 -4.68 14.72 20.16
C ALA A 82 -3.33 14.97 20.86
N GLU A 83 -3.31 15.16 22.18
CA GLU A 83 -2.07 15.37 22.93
C GLU A 83 -1.22 14.11 22.95
N ARG A 84 -1.85 12.94 23.04
CA ARG A 84 -1.14 11.65 23.02
C ARG A 84 -0.50 11.40 21.65
N VAL A 85 -1.23 11.63 20.57
CA VAL A 85 -0.70 11.48 19.20
C VAL A 85 0.47 12.44 18.97
N LYS A 86 0.35 13.71 19.40
CA LYS A 86 1.44 14.70 19.34
C LYS A 86 2.70 14.20 20.04
N GLU A 87 2.55 13.67 21.25
CA GLU A 87 3.67 13.13 22.04
C GLU A 87 4.36 11.98 21.29
N LEU A 88 3.60 11.03 20.76
CA LEU A 88 4.12 9.83 20.09
C LEU A 88 4.91 10.16 18.81
N VAL A 89 4.46 11.15 18.04
CA VAL A 89 5.07 11.46 16.74
C VAL A 89 6.16 12.54 16.83
N LYS A 90 6.27 13.24 17.97
CA LYS A 90 7.13 14.42 18.12
C LYS A 90 8.58 14.15 17.70
N ASP A 91 9.21 13.11 18.25
CA ASP A 91 10.62 12.82 17.98
C ASP A 91 10.86 12.47 16.50
N TYR A 92 9.92 11.74 15.89
CA TYR A 92 10.00 11.34 14.49
C TYR A 92 9.89 12.52 13.55
N VAL A 93 8.95 13.43 13.83
CA VAL A 93 8.78 14.66 13.06
C VAL A 93 9.96 15.60 13.29
N ASP A 94 10.44 15.73 14.53
CA ASP A 94 11.53 16.63 14.89
C ASP A 94 12.89 16.24 14.30
N ASN A 95 13.15 14.95 14.16
CA ASN A 95 14.41 14.42 13.64
C ASN A 95 14.30 13.85 12.22
N ASP A 96 13.20 14.13 11.51
CA ASP A 96 12.97 13.69 10.13
C ASP A 96 13.05 12.16 9.93
N LEU A 97 12.55 11.39 10.90
CA LEU A 97 12.55 9.94 10.86
C LEU A 97 11.35 9.39 10.06
N ASP A 98 11.53 8.21 9.48
CA ASP A 98 10.46 7.52 8.74
C ASP A 98 9.40 6.98 9.71
N PHE A 99 8.17 7.50 9.59
CA PHE A 99 7.02 7.04 10.36
C PHE A 99 5.79 6.90 9.44
N LEU A 100 5.10 5.77 9.57
CA LEU A 100 3.81 5.50 8.94
C LEU A 100 2.71 5.45 9.99
N TRP A 101 1.59 6.11 9.76
CA TRP A 101 0.40 5.97 10.58
C TRP A 101 -0.78 5.49 9.72
N TYR A 102 -1.47 4.44 10.15
CA TYR A 102 -2.76 4.05 9.60
C TYR A 102 -3.88 4.33 10.59
N THR A 103 -4.92 5.01 10.15
CA THR A 103 -6.18 5.09 10.88
C THR A 103 -7.18 4.16 10.22
N ILE A 104 -7.96 3.43 11.02
CA ILE A 104 -8.96 2.45 10.54
C ILE A 104 -10.35 2.91 10.96
N GLY A 105 -11.24 3.12 9.99
CA GLY A 105 -12.59 3.62 10.27
C GLY A 105 -13.65 3.12 9.28
N GLU A 106 -14.91 3.38 9.62
CA GLU A 106 -16.09 3.07 8.78
C GLU A 106 -16.34 4.11 7.68
N LYS A 107 -15.65 5.25 7.76
CA LYS A 107 -15.73 6.37 6.82
C LYS A 107 -14.40 7.10 6.73
N ILE A 108 -14.20 7.84 5.65
CA ILE A 108 -13.10 8.80 5.51
C ILE A 108 -13.46 10.06 6.28
N ASP A 109 -12.52 10.59 7.08
CA ASP A 109 -12.70 11.81 7.85
C ASP A 109 -11.71 12.89 7.40
N GLU A 110 -12.24 13.95 6.81
CA GLU A 110 -11.43 15.08 6.33
C GLU A 110 -10.74 15.83 7.47
N LYS A 111 -11.31 15.82 8.69
CA LYS A 111 -10.67 16.44 9.86
C LYS A 111 -9.41 15.69 10.27
N GLU A 112 -9.37 14.39 10.03
CA GLU A 112 -8.22 13.53 10.32
C GLU A 112 -7.02 13.95 9.49
N GLN A 113 -7.26 14.20 8.20
CA GLN A 113 -6.24 14.68 7.29
C GLN A 113 -5.65 16.01 7.78
N VAL A 114 -6.50 16.99 8.09
CA VAL A 114 -6.05 18.31 8.58
C VAL A 114 -5.26 18.17 9.89
N PHE A 115 -5.69 17.28 10.79
CA PHE A 115 -4.99 17.01 12.03
C PHE A 115 -3.58 16.45 11.79
N PHE A 116 -3.43 15.35 11.03
CA PHE A 116 -2.12 14.78 10.73
C PHE A 116 -1.21 15.74 9.94
N GLU A 117 -1.76 16.51 9.01
CA GLU A 117 -1.00 17.55 8.30
C GLU A 117 -0.44 18.61 9.26
N SER A 118 -1.21 19.01 10.28
CA SER A 118 -0.74 19.94 11.32
C SER A 118 0.41 19.38 12.16
N LEU A 119 0.54 18.05 12.24
CA LEU A 119 1.61 17.35 12.94
C LEU A 119 2.84 17.10 12.07
N GLY A 120 2.84 17.54 10.81
CA GLY A 120 3.95 17.30 9.90
C GLY A 120 3.88 15.95 9.18
N PHE A 121 2.68 15.40 8.97
CA PHE A 121 2.44 14.28 8.08
C PHE A 121 1.84 14.72 6.75
N VAL A 122 1.77 13.80 5.80
CA VAL A 122 0.98 13.92 4.57
C VAL A 122 0.19 12.63 4.35
N GLN A 123 -1.07 12.76 3.92
CA GLN A 123 -1.88 11.60 3.53
C GLN A 123 -1.31 11.01 2.23
N ASN A 124 -0.99 9.72 2.23
CA ASN A 124 -0.39 9.03 1.10
C ASN A 124 -1.41 8.23 0.30
N GLU A 125 -2.12 7.30 0.93
CA GLU A 125 -3.10 6.44 0.28
C GLU A 125 -4.32 6.24 1.18
N ILE A 126 -5.49 6.02 0.57
CA ILE A 126 -6.67 5.51 1.27
C ILE A 126 -6.94 4.11 0.72
N LEU A 127 -6.93 3.12 1.62
CA LEU A 127 -7.21 1.73 1.29
C LEU A 127 -8.67 1.41 1.63
N VAL A 128 -9.25 0.46 0.89
CA VAL A 128 -10.66 0.08 1.05
C VAL A 128 -10.78 -1.42 1.26
N GLY A 129 -11.46 -1.84 2.33
CA GLY A 129 -11.81 -3.24 2.54
C GLY A 129 -12.78 -3.72 1.46
N MET A 130 -12.53 -4.91 0.92
CA MET A 130 -13.42 -5.54 -0.06
C MET A 130 -13.62 -7.02 0.25
N VAL A 131 -14.79 -7.54 -0.08
CA VAL A 131 -15.16 -8.95 0.12
C VAL A 131 -15.75 -9.57 -1.14
N LEU A 132 -15.57 -10.87 -1.30
CA LEU A 132 -16.14 -11.68 -2.36
C LEU A 132 -16.85 -12.88 -1.73
N ASP A 133 -18.15 -12.98 -2.02
CA ASP A 133 -19.00 -14.11 -1.68
C ASP A 133 -18.69 -15.30 -2.61
N LEU A 134 -18.11 -16.35 -2.03
CA LEU A 134 -17.70 -17.55 -2.73
C LEU A 134 -18.83 -18.56 -2.92
N THR A 135 -19.97 -18.40 -2.23
CA THR A 135 -21.16 -19.25 -2.44
C THR A 135 -21.73 -19.09 -3.85
N LYS A 136 -21.50 -17.91 -4.45
CA LYS A 136 -21.89 -17.57 -5.83
C LYS A 136 -20.73 -17.71 -6.83
N TRP A 137 -19.54 -18.07 -6.36
CA TRP A 137 -18.35 -18.15 -7.20
C TRP A 137 -18.40 -19.38 -8.10
N LYS A 138 -18.10 -19.18 -9.38
CA LYS A 138 -17.86 -20.26 -10.32
C LYS A 138 -16.35 -20.42 -10.49
N LYS A 139 -15.84 -21.60 -10.12
CA LYS A 139 -14.43 -21.94 -10.23
C LYS A 139 -13.86 -21.52 -11.58
N TYR A 140 -12.88 -20.62 -11.54
CA TYR A 140 -12.28 -20.09 -12.76
C TYR A 140 -11.37 -21.15 -13.38
N LYS A 141 -11.64 -21.55 -14.62
CA LYS A 141 -10.74 -22.43 -15.38
C LYS A 141 -9.63 -21.61 -15.99
N THR A 142 -8.48 -21.55 -15.32
CA THR A 142 -7.31 -20.84 -15.83
C THR A 142 -6.79 -21.53 -17.08
N LYS A 143 -6.92 -20.89 -18.25
CA LYS A 143 -6.16 -21.26 -19.44
C LYS A 143 -4.76 -20.67 -19.30
N THR A 144 -3.83 -21.45 -18.79
CA THR A 144 -2.40 -21.10 -18.77
C THR A 144 -1.70 -21.79 -19.92
N ASP A 145 -0.89 -21.06 -20.68
CA ASP A 145 0.08 -21.68 -21.57
C ASP A 145 1.24 -22.30 -20.76
N LYS A 146 2.14 -23.04 -21.44
CA LYS A 146 3.25 -23.76 -20.80
C LYS A 146 4.29 -22.83 -20.12
N SER A 147 4.27 -21.53 -20.40
CA SER A 147 5.20 -20.56 -19.81
C SER A 147 4.82 -20.17 -18.38
N ILE A 148 3.58 -20.40 -17.96
CA ILE A 148 3.05 -19.97 -16.66
C ILE A 148 3.11 -21.13 -15.67
N LYS A 149 3.75 -20.89 -14.51
CA LYS A 149 3.87 -21.89 -13.44
C LYS A 149 3.55 -21.25 -12.09
N PHE A 150 2.59 -21.80 -11.35
CA PHE A 150 2.34 -21.46 -9.95
C PHE A 150 3.21 -22.32 -9.02
N ARG A 151 3.80 -21.71 -8.00
CA ARG A 151 4.66 -22.38 -7.01
C ARG A 151 4.45 -21.78 -5.62
N ARG A 152 4.17 -22.62 -4.64
CA ARG A 152 4.11 -22.23 -3.23
C ARG A 152 5.50 -21.91 -2.69
N VAL A 153 5.61 -20.84 -1.91
CA VAL A 153 6.81 -20.51 -1.13
C VAL A 153 6.88 -21.46 0.06
N ASN A 154 7.82 -22.41 0.00
CA ASN A 154 8.05 -23.43 1.02
C ASN A 154 9.55 -23.59 1.38
N ASP A 155 10.41 -22.74 0.79
CA ASP A 155 11.85 -22.72 1.00
C ASP A 155 12.40 -21.29 0.90
N ASN A 156 13.64 -21.09 1.36
CA ASN A 156 14.28 -19.77 1.38
C ASN A 156 14.54 -19.23 -0.04
N LYS A 157 14.72 -20.10 -1.04
CA LYS A 157 14.97 -19.67 -2.43
C LYS A 157 13.74 -18.97 -2.99
N ARG A 158 12.56 -19.57 -2.84
CA ARG A 158 11.28 -18.96 -3.24
C ARG A 158 10.94 -17.75 -2.39
N LEU A 159 11.33 -17.74 -1.12
CA LEU A 159 11.19 -16.53 -0.30
C LEU A 159 12.02 -15.38 -0.86
N THR A 160 13.24 -15.63 -1.33
CA THR A 160 14.04 -14.62 -2.03
C THR A 160 13.39 -14.16 -3.35
N ASP A 161 12.75 -15.06 -4.10
CA ASP A 161 12.02 -14.67 -5.31
C ASP A 161 10.79 -13.80 -5.00
N PHE A 162 10.07 -14.11 -3.92
CA PHE A 162 8.98 -13.30 -3.38
C PHE A 162 9.46 -11.88 -3.05
N SER A 163 10.55 -11.76 -2.31
CA SER A 163 11.21 -10.49 -1.98
C SER A 163 11.52 -9.64 -3.19
N LYS A 164 12.12 -10.23 -4.23
CA LYS A 164 12.46 -9.52 -5.48
C LYS A 164 11.24 -8.97 -6.19
N ILE A 165 10.12 -9.71 -6.18
CA ILE A 165 8.86 -9.24 -6.76
C ILE A 165 8.34 -8.03 -5.97
N LEU A 166 8.28 -8.12 -4.64
CA LEU A 166 7.81 -7.02 -3.78
C LEU A 166 8.70 -5.78 -3.89
N GLU A 167 10.02 -5.95 -3.80
CA GLU A 167 10.98 -4.86 -3.96
C GLU A 167 10.82 -4.18 -5.33
N SER A 168 10.69 -4.95 -6.41
CA SER A 168 10.43 -4.39 -7.74
C SER A 168 9.06 -3.71 -7.84
N ALA A 169 8.04 -4.19 -7.11
CA ALA A 169 6.68 -3.72 -7.26
C ALA A 169 6.41 -2.46 -6.41
N MET A 170 6.96 -2.41 -5.21
CA MET A 170 6.59 -1.48 -4.15
C MET A 170 7.78 -0.70 -3.57
N GLY A 171 9.03 -1.07 -3.91
CA GLY A 171 10.25 -0.40 -3.45
C GLY A 171 10.90 -1.06 -2.21
N PRO A 172 12.12 -0.66 -1.82
CA PRO A 172 12.93 -1.35 -0.81
C PRO A 172 12.42 -1.22 0.65
N LYS A 173 11.43 -0.37 0.93
CA LYS A 173 10.85 -0.17 2.27
C LYS A 173 9.53 -0.91 2.50
N SER A 174 9.06 -1.69 1.53
CA SER A 174 7.67 -2.16 1.49
C SER A 174 7.42 -3.58 2.01
N TRP A 175 8.45 -4.26 2.52
CA TRP A 175 8.34 -5.66 2.93
C TRP A 175 9.36 -6.03 4.02
N ASP A 176 8.99 -6.98 4.90
CA ASP A 176 9.82 -7.46 6.01
C ASP A 176 10.16 -8.96 5.80
N TYR A 177 11.40 -9.27 5.40
CA TYR A 177 11.84 -10.66 5.21
C TYR A 177 11.85 -11.46 6.49
N ALA A 178 12.19 -10.85 7.63
CA ALA A 178 12.24 -11.55 8.89
C ALA A 178 10.85 -12.03 9.30
N PHE A 179 9.84 -11.18 9.07
CA PHE A 179 8.43 -11.55 9.18
C PHE A 179 8.09 -12.74 8.27
N TYR A 180 8.36 -12.66 6.97
CA TYR A 180 8.00 -13.74 6.03
C TYR A 180 8.77 -15.04 6.25
N LYS A 181 10.03 -14.96 6.69
CA LYS A 181 10.83 -16.12 7.10
C LYS A 181 10.23 -16.79 8.33
N THR A 182 9.72 -16.01 9.27
CA THR A 182 9.03 -16.53 10.46
C THR A 182 7.68 -17.15 10.09
N LEU A 183 6.93 -16.50 9.20
CA LEU A 183 5.68 -17.02 8.66
C LEU A 183 5.90 -18.35 7.94
N LEU A 184 6.95 -18.46 7.12
CA LEU A 184 7.36 -19.69 6.44
C LEU A 184 7.67 -20.82 7.43
N LYS A 185 8.37 -20.51 8.53
CA LYS A 185 8.66 -21.49 9.60
C LYS A 185 7.38 -21.98 10.26
N LEU A 186 6.44 -21.08 10.56
CA LEU A 186 5.18 -21.44 11.20
C LEU A 186 4.26 -22.23 10.29
N ASN A 187 4.29 -21.94 8.99
CA ASN A 187 3.52 -22.67 7.97
C ASN A 187 3.88 -24.15 7.88
N LYS A 188 5.05 -24.57 8.36
CA LYS A 188 5.41 -25.99 8.47
C LYS A 188 4.53 -26.75 9.46
N ASP A 189 4.10 -26.07 10.53
CA ASP A 189 3.37 -26.70 11.64
C ASP A 189 1.88 -26.35 11.65
N LYS A 190 1.54 -25.18 11.12
CA LYS A 190 0.20 -24.60 11.13
C LYS A 190 0.00 -23.89 9.81
N ASP A 191 -0.98 -24.30 9.01
CA ASP A 191 -1.32 -23.68 7.72
C ASP A 191 -1.96 -22.29 7.98
N VAL A 192 -1.16 -21.33 8.47
CA VAL A 192 -1.59 -19.98 8.89
C VAL A 192 -1.65 -19.06 7.68
N ALA A 193 -0.72 -19.23 6.75
CA ALA A 193 -0.68 -18.52 5.49
C ALA A 193 -0.20 -19.40 4.33
N GLU A 194 -0.52 -18.99 3.11
CA GLU A 194 -0.04 -19.59 1.87
C GLU A 194 0.41 -18.49 0.92
N ILE A 195 1.72 -18.39 0.73
CA ILE A 195 2.33 -17.46 -0.24
C ILE A 195 2.60 -18.24 -1.52
N ASP A 196 2.08 -17.74 -2.62
CA ASP A 196 2.26 -18.31 -3.95
C ASP A 196 2.98 -17.34 -4.88
N LEU A 197 3.78 -17.93 -5.77
CA LEU A 197 4.50 -17.27 -6.85
C LEU A 197 3.95 -17.72 -8.19
N LEU A 198 3.81 -16.78 -9.10
CA LEU A 198 3.56 -17.02 -10.52
C LEU A 198 4.87 -16.74 -11.25
N TYR A 199 5.42 -17.76 -11.88
CA TYR A 199 6.55 -17.66 -12.81
C TYR A 199 6.05 -17.57 -14.24
N LYS A 200 6.68 -16.70 -15.05
CA LYS A 200 6.49 -16.62 -16.49
C LYS A 200 7.85 -16.82 -17.17
N ASN A 201 7.96 -17.82 -18.04
CA ASN A 201 9.24 -18.23 -18.66
C ASN A 201 10.33 -18.49 -17.59
N ASP A 202 9.96 -19.19 -16.51
CA ASP A 202 10.84 -19.52 -15.38
C ASP A 202 11.41 -18.33 -14.60
N LEU A 203 10.90 -17.11 -14.84
CA LEU A 203 11.21 -15.91 -14.06
C LEU A 203 10.07 -15.56 -13.08
N PRO A 204 10.38 -15.17 -11.84
CA PRO A 204 9.37 -14.77 -10.86
C PRO A 204 8.68 -13.49 -11.32
N ALA A 205 7.36 -13.55 -11.52
CA ALA A 205 6.62 -12.51 -12.23
C ALA A 205 5.51 -11.87 -11.39
N ALA A 206 4.80 -12.65 -10.57
CA ALA A 206 3.79 -12.14 -9.65
C ALA A 206 3.72 -12.97 -8.37
N THR A 207 3.14 -12.40 -7.33
CA THR A 207 2.92 -13.06 -6.05
C THR A 207 1.55 -12.72 -5.48
N GLY A 208 1.11 -13.54 -4.54
CA GLY A 208 0.07 -13.21 -3.58
C GLY A 208 0.10 -14.17 -2.40
N ASN A 209 -0.57 -13.75 -1.34
CA ASN A 209 -0.58 -14.40 -0.05
C ASN A 209 -2.02 -14.62 0.40
N ILE A 210 -2.29 -15.74 1.06
CA ILE A 210 -3.59 -16.05 1.67
C ILE A 210 -3.37 -16.25 3.17
N TYR A 211 -4.08 -15.50 3.99
CA TYR A 211 -4.22 -15.75 5.41
C TYR A 211 -5.52 -16.52 5.68
N PHE A 212 -5.42 -17.67 6.34
CA PHE A 212 -6.57 -18.51 6.66
C PHE A 212 -7.11 -18.18 8.06
N GLU A 213 -8.13 -17.32 8.11
CA GLU A 213 -8.90 -17.08 9.34
C GLU A 213 -10.08 -18.07 9.43
N LYS A 214 -10.78 -18.11 10.57
CA LYS A 214 -11.79 -19.17 10.83
C LYS A 214 -12.95 -19.17 9.83
N ASP A 215 -13.49 -18.00 9.52
CA ASP A 215 -14.74 -17.86 8.74
C ASP A 215 -14.56 -17.00 7.47
N ILE A 216 -13.35 -16.49 7.25
CA ILE A 216 -12.99 -15.69 6.07
C ILE A 216 -11.54 -16.00 5.73
N ALA A 217 -11.21 -16.12 4.45
CA ALA A 217 -9.81 -16.09 4.01
C ALA A 217 -9.46 -14.68 3.56
N ILE A 218 -8.22 -14.25 3.77
CA ILE A 218 -7.80 -12.89 3.45
C ILE A 218 -6.66 -12.96 2.45
N ILE A 219 -6.83 -12.32 1.30
CA ILE A 219 -5.83 -12.25 0.25
C ILE A 219 -5.05 -10.95 0.40
N ASP A 220 -3.72 -11.04 0.37
CA ASP A 220 -2.81 -9.91 0.50
C ASP A 220 -1.56 -10.07 -0.38
N ASP A 221 -0.66 -9.09 -0.36
CA ASP A 221 0.64 -9.06 -1.05
C ASP A 221 0.53 -9.31 -2.56
N ILE A 222 -0.57 -8.87 -3.18
CA ILE A 222 -0.78 -9.03 -4.61
C ILE A 222 0.13 -8.07 -5.37
N SER A 223 1.23 -8.62 -5.87
CA SER A 223 2.24 -7.84 -6.57
C SER A 223 2.62 -8.46 -7.91
N THR A 224 2.93 -7.60 -8.88
CA THR A 224 3.48 -8.01 -10.18
C THR A 224 4.77 -7.23 -10.40
N HIS A 225 5.85 -7.98 -10.62
CA HIS A 225 7.17 -7.43 -10.93
C HIS A 225 7.07 -6.48 -12.12
N GLN A 226 7.82 -5.36 -12.09
CA GLN A 226 7.62 -4.24 -13.00
C GLN A 226 7.63 -4.64 -14.49
N ASN A 227 8.55 -5.52 -14.87
CA ASN A 227 8.73 -6.02 -16.24
C ASN A 227 7.59 -6.94 -16.74
N PHE A 228 6.70 -7.39 -15.84
CA PHE A 228 5.62 -8.32 -16.15
C PHE A 228 4.22 -7.69 -15.99
N ARG A 229 4.16 -6.38 -15.70
CA ARG A 229 2.91 -5.63 -15.55
C ARG A 229 2.15 -5.54 -16.87
N ARG A 230 0.84 -5.27 -16.80
CA ARG A 230 -0.09 -5.10 -17.94
C ARG A 230 -0.24 -6.34 -18.83
N GLN A 231 0.23 -7.51 -18.38
CA GLN A 231 0.11 -8.79 -19.10
C GLN A 231 -0.98 -9.70 -18.50
N GLY A 232 -1.85 -9.17 -17.65
CA GLY A 232 -2.93 -9.94 -16.99
C GLY A 232 -2.47 -10.86 -15.85
N LEU A 233 -1.19 -10.84 -15.45
CA LEU A 233 -0.66 -11.77 -14.44
C LEU A 233 -1.27 -11.58 -13.04
N ALA A 234 -1.55 -10.34 -12.61
CA ALA A 234 -2.26 -10.08 -11.36
C ALA A 234 -3.65 -10.73 -11.35
N LYS A 235 -4.37 -10.67 -12.48
CA LYS A 235 -5.67 -11.34 -12.64
C LYS A 235 -5.53 -12.86 -12.58
N LEU A 236 -4.49 -13.42 -13.20
CA LEU A 236 -4.21 -14.86 -13.13
C LEU A 236 -3.89 -15.30 -11.70
N MET A 237 -3.05 -14.53 -10.99
CA MET A 237 -2.73 -14.77 -9.59
C MET A 237 -3.99 -14.72 -8.72
N MET A 238 -4.80 -13.66 -8.83
CA MET A 238 -6.04 -13.57 -8.06
C MET A 238 -6.99 -14.74 -8.29
N ASN A 239 -7.21 -15.14 -9.55
CA ASN A 239 -8.07 -16.31 -9.82
C ASN A 239 -7.50 -17.61 -9.25
N HIS A 240 -6.18 -17.78 -9.27
CA HIS A 240 -5.50 -18.91 -8.64
C HIS A 240 -5.74 -18.93 -7.13
N LEU A 241 -5.56 -17.80 -6.44
CA LEU A 241 -5.77 -17.69 -4.99
C LEU A 241 -7.24 -17.84 -4.59
N ILE A 242 -8.17 -17.22 -5.32
CA ILE A 242 -9.62 -17.37 -5.08
C ILE A 242 -10.03 -18.83 -5.25
N ASN A 243 -9.56 -19.51 -6.31
CA ASN A 243 -9.82 -20.93 -6.48
C ASN A 243 -9.20 -21.75 -5.35
N ARG A 244 -8.03 -21.37 -4.84
CA ARG A 244 -7.38 -22.05 -3.73
C ARG A 244 -8.21 -21.95 -2.46
N VAL A 245 -8.72 -20.76 -2.14
CA VAL A 245 -9.63 -20.50 -1.01
C VAL A 245 -10.95 -21.25 -1.20
N TYR A 246 -11.56 -21.17 -2.37
CA TYR A 246 -12.81 -21.86 -2.70
C TYR A 246 -12.71 -23.39 -2.51
N ASN A 247 -11.59 -24.00 -2.92
CA ASN A 247 -11.37 -25.44 -2.73
C ASN A 247 -11.08 -25.83 -1.25
N GLN A 248 -11.04 -24.87 -0.33
CA GLN A 248 -10.95 -25.10 1.11
C GLN A 248 -12.29 -24.84 1.83
N ASP A 249 -13.39 -24.81 1.08
CA ASP A 249 -14.75 -24.67 1.61
C ASP A 249 -14.99 -23.36 2.38
N TYR A 250 -14.30 -22.29 1.98
CA TYR A 250 -14.61 -20.94 2.44
C TYR A 250 -15.78 -20.35 1.65
N ASP A 251 -16.75 -19.79 2.36
CA ASP A 251 -17.87 -19.05 1.77
C ASP A 251 -17.51 -17.59 1.48
N LEU A 252 -16.43 -17.08 2.07
CA LEU A 252 -16.06 -15.67 1.99
C LEU A 252 -14.55 -15.49 1.88
N VAL A 253 -14.14 -14.58 1.01
CA VAL A 253 -12.76 -14.09 0.92
C VAL A 253 -12.73 -12.57 0.94
N GLY A 254 -11.78 -11.97 1.65
CA GLY A 254 -11.62 -10.52 1.72
C GLY A 254 -10.21 -10.06 1.38
N LEU A 255 -10.04 -8.76 1.16
CA LEU A 255 -8.77 -8.09 0.94
C LEU A 255 -8.88 -6.62 1.32
N ILE A 256 -7.74 -5.95 1.46
CA ILE A 256 -7.66 -4.50 1.54
C ILE A 256 -7.08 -3.99 0.21
N ALA A 257 -7.86 -3.18 -0.50
CA ALA A 257 -7.53 -2.71 -1.83
C ALA A 257 -6.80 -1.37 -1.76
N THR A 258 -5.63 -1.30 -2.40
CA THR A 258 -5.02 -0.02 -2.78
C THR A 258 -5.83 0.65 -3.89
N PRO A 259 -5.69 1.98 -4.08
CA PRO A 259 -6.32 2.68 -5.20
C PRO A 259 -6.01 2.04 -6.57
N GLU A 260 -4.79 1.50 -6.72
CA GLU A 260 -4.34 0.85 -7.96
C GLU A 260 -4.99 -0.52 -8.19
N GLY A 261 -5.18 -1.29 -7.11
CA GLY A 261 -5.77 -2.65 -7.15
C GLY A 261 -7.29 -2.65 -7.21
N TYR A 262 -7.94 -1.62 -6.67
CA TYR A 262 -9.40 -1.54 -6.48
C TYR A 262 -10.22 -1.94 -7.72
N ASN A 263 -9.91 -1.36 -8.88
CA ASN A 263 -10.65 -1.64 -10.11
C ASN A 263 -10.41 -3.07 -10.66
N VAL A 264 -9.27 -3.69 -10.32
CA VAL A 264 -9.00 -5.08 -10.68
C VAL A 264 -9.88 -6.01 -9.84
N TYR A 265 -9.95 -5.77 -8.54
CA TYR A 265 -10.74 -6.59 -7.61
C TYR A 265 -12.25 -6.45 -7.85
N ARG A 266 -12.73 -5.22 -8.10
CA ARG A 266 -14.14 -4.99 -8.48
C ARG A 266 -14.54 -5.82 -9.70
N LYS A 267 -13.69 -5.87 -10.74
CA LYS A 267 -13.94 -6.67 -11.96
C LYS A 267 -13.91 -8.18 -11.72
N LEU A 268 -13.33 -8.64 -10.61
CA LEU A 268 -13.36 -10.03 -10.16
C LEU A 268 -14.58 -10.35 -9.29
N GLY A 269 -15.42 -9.37 -8.99
CA GLY A 269 -16.64 -9.54 -8.20
C GLY A 269 -16.53 -9.12 -6.74
N PHE A 270 -15.34 -8.69 -6.28
CA PHE A 270 -15.21 -8.12 -4.94
C PHE A 270 -16.06 -6.85 -4.82
N GLN A 271 -16.79 -6.75 -3.72
CA GLN A 271 -17.58 -5.59 -3.35
C GLN A 271 -16.88 -4.82 -2.23
N PRO A 272 -16.80 -3.47 -2.30
CA PRO A 272 -16.30 -2.68 -1.18
C PRO A 272 -17.25 -2.80 0.01
N ILE A 273 -16.68 -2.71 1.21
CA ILE A 273 -17.42 -2.59 2.49
C ILE A 273 -17.03 -1.28 3.19
N ASN A 274 -17.72 -0.91 4.26
CA ASN A 274 -17.42 0.29 5.06
C ASN A 274 -16.18 0.06 5.95
N LEU A 275 -15.03 -0.15 5.31
CA LEU A 275 -13.74 -0.26 5.96
C LEU A 275 -12.74 0.56 5.16
N TYR A 276 -12.25 1.64 5.77
CA TYR A 276 -11.29 2.54 5.18
C TYR A 276 -10.05 2.58 6.04
N LEU A 277 -8.88 2.58 5.40
CA LEU A 277 -7.61 2.77 6.07
C LEU A 277 -6.91 3.98 5.45
N SER A 278 -6.80 5.08 6.19
CA SER A 278 -6.05 6.26 5.74
C SER A 278 -4.59 6.10 6.15
N GLU A 279 -3.70 6.18 5.18
CA GLU A 279 -2.25 6.11 5.40
C GLU A 279 -1.65 7.51 5.43
N TYR A 280 -0.88 7.78 6.47
CA TYR A 280 -0.12 9.01 6.66
C TYR A 280 1.36 8.70 6.79
N VAL A 281 2.20 9.55 6.21
CA VAL A 281 3.67 9.42 6.30
C VAL A 281 4.29 10.73 6.75
N THR A 282 5.40 10.67 7.51
CA THR A 282 6.12 11.88 7.93
C THR A 282 6.55 12.70 6.71
N LYS A 283 6.28 14.01 6.77
CA LYS A 283 6.73 14.99 5.78
C LYS A 283 8.21 15.28 6.02
N ALA A 284 9.01 15.29 4.95
CA ALA A 284 10.44 15.57 5.12
C ALA A 284 10.68 17.01 5.60
N LYS A 285 11.51 17.20 6.64
CA LYS A 285 11.99 18.52 7.08
C LYS A 285 13.21 18.94 6.25
N GLY A 286 12.97 19.57 5.10
CA GLY A 286 14.04 20.18 4.31
C GLY A 286 13.55 20.70 2.95
N ASN A 287 14.36 21.54 2.31
CA ASN A 287 14.14 21.94 0.91
C ASN A 287 14.70 20.90 -0.07
N ASP A 288 15.20 19.75 0.43
CA ASP A 288 15.65 18.65 -0.41
C ASP A 288 14.42 17.93 -0.98
N LEU A 289 14.02 18.44 -2.14
CA LEU A 289 12.91 17.97 -2.95
C LEU A 289 13.03 16.45 -3.25
N SER A 290 14.25 15.90 -3.28
CA SER A 290 14.51 14.47 -3.51
C SER A 290 14.14 13.62 -2.30
N GLN A 291 14.46 14.10 -1.10
CA GLN A 291 14.06 13.43 0.14
C GLN A 291 12.55 13.46 0.33
N ILE A 292 11.90 14.60 0.07
CA ILE A 292 10.44 14.74 0.11
C ILE A 292 9.78 13.73 -0.85
N ALA A 293 10.20 13.71 -2.11
CA ALA A 293 9.62 12.83 -3.11
C ALA A 293 9.88 11.34 -2.80
N THR A 294 11.08 11.01 -2.30
CA THR A 294 11.43 9.65 -1.90
C THR A 294 10.55 9.15 -0.75
N LYS A 295 10.29 9.99 0.26
CA LYS A 295 9.43 9.63 1.40
C LYS A 295 7.98 9.42 0.99
N ILE A 296 7.38 10.40 0.29
CA ILE A 296 6.00 10.31 -0.20
C ILE A 296 5.82 9.08 -1.11
N SER A 297 6.77 8.84 -2.01
CA SER A 297 6.66 7.71 -2.94
C SER A 297 7.11 6.37 -2.37
N LYS A 298 7.59 6.30 -1.12
CA LYS A 298 8.26 5.12 -0.54
C LYS A 298 9.42 4.59 -1.41
N GLY A 299 10.11 5.49 -2.10
CA GLY A 299 11.19 5.16 -3.03
C GLY A 299 10.71 4.58 -4.38
N LYS A 300 9.42 4.71 -4.71
CA LYS A 300 8.91 4.33 -6.05
C LYS A 300 9.36 5.30 -7.16
N ILE A 301 9.73 6.55 -6.82
CA ILE A 301 10.23 7.54 -7.77
C ILE A 301 11.70 7.25 -8.10
N LYS A 302 12.02 7.12 -9.40
CA LYS A 302 13.37 6.81 -9.89
C LYS A 302 14.18 8.05 -10.28
N ASN A 303 13.53 9.10 -10.78
CA ASN A 303 14.18 10.38 -11.11
C ASN A 303 13.34 11.53 -10.58
N LEU A 304 14.02 12.53 -9.99
CA LEU A 304 13.44 13.80 -9.62
C LEU A 304 14.10 14.90 -10.45
N GLN A 305 13.31 15.87 -10.91
CA GLN A 305 13.84 17.08 -11.51
C GLN A 305 13.08 18.29 -10.97
N THR A 306 13.82 19.35 -10.67
CA THR A 306 13.28 20.64 -10.19
C THR A 306 13.17 21.60 -11.36
N MET A 307 12.09 22.40 -11.40
CA MET A 307 11.88 23.41 -12.44
C MET A 307 11.23 24.66 -11.84
N GLN A 308 11.60 25.83 -12.34
CA GLN A 308 10.95 27.09 -11.95
C GLN A 308 9.51 27.14 -12.48
N GLN A 309 8.61 27.75 -11.70
CA GLN A 309 7.18 27.87 -12.06
C GLN A 309 6.97 28.61 -13.39
N THR A 310 7.79 29.63 -13.64
CA THR A 310 7.76 30.45 -14.86
C THR A 310 8.13 29.62 -16.08
N THR A 311 9.20 28.82 -15.99
CA THR A 311 9.60 27.88 -17.05
C THR A 311 8.48 26.90 -17.36
N MET A 312 7.88 26.28 -16.34
CA MET A 312 6.73 25.38 -16.49
C MET A 312 5.53 26.06 -17.16
N THR A 313 5.21 27.28 -16.74
CA THR A 313 4.05 28.03 -17.27
C THR A 313 4.25 28.38 -18.75
N TYR A 314 5.44 28.84 -19.13
CA TYR A 314 5.80 29.08 -20.53
C TYR A 314 5.70 27.81 -21.40
N MET A 315 6.14 26.71 -20.82
CA MET A 315 6.12 25.39 -21.41
C MET A 315 4.69 24.88 -21.69
N VAL A 316 3.75 25.08 -20.77
CA VAL A 316 2.35 24.65 -20.88
C VAL A 316 1.54 25.56 -21.81
N ASN A 317 1.67 26.88 -21.68
CA ASN A 317 0.87 27.86 -22.42
C ASN A 317 1.10 27.84 -23.94
N ASN A 318 2.17 27.19 -24.42
CA ASN A 318 2.48 27.06 -25.84
C ASN A 318 1.99 25.74 -26.46
N LEU A 319 1.16 24.97 -25.76
CA LEU A 319 0.71 23.65 -26.22
C LEU A 319 -0.78 23.59 -26.49
N THR A 320 -1.12 22.99 -27.62
CA THR A 320 -2.48 22.61 -27.98
C THR A 320 -2.70 21.13 -27.74
N CYS A 321 -3.90 20.80 -27.27
CA CYS A 321 -4.28 19.41 -27.05
C CYS A 321 -4.36 18.66 -28.37
N LYS A 322 -3.59 17.58 -28.54
CA LYS A 322 -3.60 16.76 -29.76
C LYS A 322 -4.95 16.12 -30.09
N LYS A 323 -5.86 16.00 -29.12
CA LYS A 323 -7.18 15.39 -29.32
C LYS A 323 -8.28 16.40 -29.65
N CYS A 324 -8.28 17.56 -29.01
CA CYS A 324 -9.36 18.56 -29.18
C CYS A 324 -8.89 19.90 -29.76
N ASN A 325 -7.59 20.05 -30.04
CA ASN A 325 -6.93 21.25 -30.55
C ASN A 325 -7.05 22.52 -29.68
N SER A 326 -7.64 22.47 -28.48
CA SER A 326 -7.69 23.64 -27.60
C SER A 326 -6.38 23.81 -26.82
N GLU A 327 -6.06 25.05 -26.44
CA GLU A 327 -4.90 25.37 -25.60
C GLU A 327 -4.94 24.65 -24.25
N ILE A 328 -3.77 24.25 -23.76
CA ILE A 328 -3.61 23.62 -22.45
C ILE A 328 -3.20 24.72 -21.49
N LEU A 329 -4.11 25.07 -20.58
CA LEU A 329 -3.90 26.10 -19.56
C LEU A 329 -3.76 25.50 -18.15
N ASP A 330 -3.94 24.19 -18.01
CA ASP A 330 -3.88 23.50 -16.73
C ASP A 330 -2.45 23.03 -16.41
N GLN A 331 -1.86 23.59 -15.36
CA GLN A 331 -0.53 23.26 -14.86
C GLN A 331 -0.44 21.86 -14.22
N LYS A 332 -1.56 21.18 -13.98
CA LYS A 332 -1.63 19.91 -13.22
C LYS A 332 -1.18 18.66 -13.98
N TYR A 333 -0.79 18.75 -15.26
CA TYR A 333 -0.44 17.59 -16.09
C TYR A 333 0.86 17.78 -16.90
N LEU A 334 1.99 17.80 -16.20
CA LEU A 334 3.30 17.57 -16.80
C LEU A 334 3.68 16.08 -16.67
N VAL A 335 4.03 15.42 -17.78
CA VAL A 335 4.48 14.01 -17.80
C VAL A 335 5.74 13.89 -18.63
N ALA A 336 6.88 13.60 -18.02
CA ALA A 336 8.10 13.27 -18.76
C ALA A 336 8.02 11.85 -19.35
N ILE A 337 8.38 11.68 -20.61
CA ILE A 337 8.57 10.36 -21.26
C ILE A 337 10.07 10.19 -21.52
N THR A 338 10.67 9.07 -21.09
CA THR A 338 12.11 8.74 -21.29
C THR A 338 12.33 7.87 -22.55
N PRO A 339 13.57 7.72 -23.08
CA PRO A 339 14.90 8.00 -22.50
C PRO A 339 15.65 9.15 -23.21
N LEU A 340 16.67 9.70 -22.54
CA LEU A 340 17.49 10.89 -22.91
C LEU A 340 16.98 12.17 -22.23
N ASN A 341 17.91 13.09 -21.99
CA ASN A 341 17.87 14.17 -20.99
C ASN A 341 16.84 15.30 -21.24
N ASP A 342 15.76 15.03 -21.98
CA ASP A 342 14.82 16.05 -22.45
C ASP A 342 13.43 15.84 -21.85
N PHE A 343 12.89 16.90 -21.22
CA PHE A 343 11.50 16.94 -20.76
C PHE A 343 10.56 17.02 -21.97
N VAL A 344 9.48 16.25 -21.93
CA VAL A 344 8.34 16.42 -22.85
C VAL A 344 7.11 16.70 -22.00
N ILE A 345 6.27 17.65 -22.44
CA ILE A 345 5.01 17.97 -21.77
C ILE A 345 3.91 17.20 -22.47
N ASN A 346 3.00 16.66 -21.67
CA ASN A 346 1.86 15.98 -22.23
C ASN A 346 0.86 16.97 -22.80
N ASN A 347 0.60 16.87 -24.10
CA ASN A 347 -0.29 17.80 -24.76
C ASN A 347 -1.72 17.23 -24.91
N TYR A 348 -2.34 16.78 -23.81
CA TYR A 348 -3.76 16.42 -23.78
C TYR A 348 -4.48 16.98 -22.54
N HIS A 349 -5.73 17.46 -22.70
CA HIS A 349 -6.56 17.81 -21.54
C HIS A 349 -6.96 16.56 -20.73
N GLN A 350 -7.21 16.76 -19.43
CA GLN A 350 -7.73 15.74 -18.50
C GLN A 350 -8.97 15.01 -19.03
N ASN A 351 -9.89 15.73 -19.68
CA ASN A 351 -11.12 15.15 -20.22
C ASN A 351 -10.91 14.47 -21.58
N CYS A 352 -9.76 14.71 -22.21
CA CYS A 352 -9.38 14.15 -23.49
C CYS A 352 -8.62 12.82 -23.35
N TYR A 353 -7.90 12.63 -22.24
CA TYR A 353 -7.06 11.45 -22.04
C TYR A 353 -7.03 11.00 -20.57
N SER A 354 -7.16 9.69 -20.33
CA SER A 354 -7.02 9.11 -18.99
C SER A 354 -5.58 8.62 -18.77
N PHE A 355 -4.80 9.30 -17.94
CA PHE A 355 -3.48 8.81 -17.53
C PHE A 355 -3.59 7.70 -16.48
N SER A 356 -2.66 6.75 -16.54
CA SER A 356 -2.50 5.77 -15.46
C SER A 356 -1.69 6.40 -14.32
N SER A 357 -1.90 5.99 -13.06
CA SER A 357 -1.12 6.46 -11.90
C SER A 357 0.40 6.25 -12.03
N LYS A 358 0.84 5.47 -13.02
CA LYS A 358 2.24 5.09 -13.28
C LYS A 358 3.01 6.09 -14.15
N ASP A 359 2.32 7.08 -14.73
CA ASP A 359 2.91 8.12 -15.57
C ASP A 359 3.06 9.45 -14.80
N LYS A 360 2.89 9.42 -13.46
CA LYS A 360 3.00 10.60 -12.61
C LYS A 360 4.45 10.83 -12.20
N TRP A 361 5.03 11.91 -12.69
CA TRP A 361 6.24 12.51 -12.11
C TRP A 361 5.81 13.61 -11.15
N VAL A 362 6.46 13.68 -9.99
CA VAL A 362 6.27 14.81 -9.09
C VAL A 362 7.23 15.90 -9.54
N LEU A 363 6.69 16.96 -10.14
CA LEU A 363 7.43 18.19 -10.35
C LEU A 363 7.26 19.07 -9.12
N LEU A 364 8.38 19.36 -8.49
CA LEU A 364 8.43 20.31 -7.41
C LEU A 364 8.79 21.67 -8.01
N VAL A 365 7.82 22.58 -7.88
CA VAL A 365 7.89 23.93 -8.41
C VAL A 365 8.51 24.82 -7.36
N GLU A 366 9.66 25.41 -7.67
CA GLU A 366 10.26 26.44 -6.82
C GLU A 366 9.43 27.72 -6.98
N LYS A 367 8.70 28.10 -5.94
CA LYS A 367 8.05 29.42 -5.89
C LYS A 367 9.15 30.44 -5.69
N THR A 368 9.43 31.25 -6.70
CA THR A 368 10.13 32.51 -6.48
C THR A 368 9.24 33.34 -5.58
N ASN A 369 9.72 33.67 -4.37
CA ASN A 369 9.07 34.70 -3.57
C ASN A 369 9.16 35.98 -4.38
N ASP A 370 8.07 36.39 -5.01
CA ASP A 370 7.93 37.72 -5.57
C ASP A 370 7.84 38.72 -4.41
N GLU A 371 8.98 38.99 -3.78
CA GLU A 371 9.22 40.25 -3.09
C GLU A 371 9.32 41.36 -4.15
N THR A 372 8.19 41.79 -4.70
CA THR A 372 8.03 43.15 -5.29
C THR A 372 6.55 43.48 -5.51
N THR A 373 5.76 43.50 -4.44
CA THR A 373 4.67 44.47 -4.32
C THR A 373 4.95 45.40 -3.16
N LYS A 374 5.86 46.35 -3.40
CA LYS A 374 5.80 47.68 -2.81
C LYS A 374 5.49 48.68 -3.93
N LYS A 375 4.23 49.08 -4.00
CA LYS A 375 3.85 50.48 -4.16
C LYS A 375 2.80 50.80 -3.12
#